data_AF-A0AAE2YQV7-F1
#
_entry.id   AF-A0AAE2YQV7-F1
#
_cell.length_a   1.000
_cell.length_b   1.000
_cell.length_c   1.000
_cell.angle_alpha   90.00
_cell.angle_beta   90.00
_cell.angle_gamma   90.00
#
_symmetry.space_group_name_H-M   'P 1'
#
loop_
_entity.id
_entity.type
_entity.pdbx_description
1 polymer ?
#
loop_
_entity_poly.entity_id
_entity_poly.type
_entity_poly.pdbx_seq_one_letter_code
_entity_poly.pdbx_strand_id
1 'polypeptide(L)'
;MSENTTQQGVAGHGAFFQDTNLNANEAEAATAWVRNHVDRRSVDLGERMDDIREHMWELEKEGEIIVHRISDDHKPIEVDTLFGWKKRVPTNQLWHHKSCGQCGNIPGYPTSLMWFMNKFGIDYLDETDQTSCTAWNYHGSGIGNVESLAAVFLRNFHQAYVSGKQHGFENGHFYPLVHCGTSFGNYKEIRKYLIESAELREKVKKILGKLGRLVDGKIVIPEEVVHYSEWLHVMRNRIASDLQTIDMSNIR
;
A
#
# COMPACT_ATOMS: atom_id res chain seq x y z
N MET A 1 4.42 -35.37 -46.35
CA MET A 1 3.94 -34.37 -45.37
C MET A 1 2.99 -35.10 -44.44
N SER A 2 3.44 -35.49 -43.25
CA SER A 2 2.56 -35.95 -42.18
C SER A 2 2.86 -35.12 -40.95
N GLU A 3 1.85 -34.37 -40.53
CA GLU A 3 1.88 -33.35 -39.50
C GLU A 3 2.26 -33.95 -38.15
N ASN A 4 3.37 -33.46 -37.60
CA ASN A 4 3.75 -33.71 -36.21
C ASN A 4 3.07 -32.62 -35.38
N THR A 5 1.78 -32.78 -35.09
CA THR A 5 1.08 -31.92 -34.12
C THR A 5 1.56 -32.31 -32.72
N THR A 6 2.66 -31.70 -32.31
CA THR A 6 3.14 -31.76 -30.92
C THR A 6 2.05 -31.18 -30.04
N GLN A 7 1.46 -32.06 -29.22
CA GLN A 7 0.45 -31.82 -28.21
C GLN A 7 0.65 -30.46 -27.51
N GLN A 8 -0.22 -29.49 -27.80
CA GLN A 8 -0.43 -28.37 -26.89
C GLN A 8 -0.93 -28.95 -25.57
N GLY A 9 -0.20 -28.74 -24.49
CA GLY A 9 -0.66 -29.09 -23.16
C GLY A 9 -1.92 -28.30 -22.79
N VAL A 10 -2.50 -28.65 -21.64
CA VAL A 10 -3.74 -28.04 -21.14
C VAL A 10 -3.63 -26.51 -21.17
N ALA A 11 -4.64 -25.85 -21.74
CA ALA A 11 -4.81 -24.39 -21.73
C ALA A 11 -3.60 -23.56 -22.24
N GLY A 12 -2.85 -24.07 -23.22
CA GLY A 12 -1.73 -23.33 -23.82
C GLY A 12 -0.40 -23.46 -23.04
N HIS A 13 -0.35 -24.35 -22.05
CA HIS A 13 0.91 -24.74 -21.42
C HIS A 13 1.67 -25.76 -22.29
N GLY A 14 3.01 -25.77 -22.22
CA GLY A 14 3.85 -26.66 -23.03
C GLY A 14 3.59 -28.15 -22.75
N ALA A 15 4.03 -29.03 -23.65
CA ALA A 15 3.79 -30.48 -23.61
C ALA A 15 4.27 -31.23 -22.34
N PHE A 16 4.99 -30.55 -21.44
CA PHE A 16 5.37 -31.07 -20.12
C PHE A 16 4.22 -31.03 -19.10
N PHE A 17 3.22 -30.17 -19.28
CA PHE A 17 2.04 -30.17 -18.43
C PHE A 17 1.10 -31.29 -18.87
N GLN A 18 1.07 -32.35 -18.06
CA GLN A 18 0.21 -33.52 -18.25
C GLN A 18 -0.99 -33.47 -17.31
N ASP A 19 -2.10 -34.07 -17.75
CA ASP A 19 -3.25 -34.29 -16.88
C ASP A 19 -2.85 -35.16 -15.68
N THR A 20 -3.27 -34.72 -14.49
CA THR A 20 -2.91 -35.40 -13.24
C THR A 20 -3.62 -36.75 -13.09
N ASN A 21 -4.70 -36.99 -13.85
CA ASN A 21 -5.52 -38.21 -13.84
C ASN A 21 -5.99 -38.65 -12.43
N LEU A 22 -6.00 -37.72 -11.47
CA LEU A 22 -6.45 -37.99 -10.10
C LEU A 22 -7.96 -38.21 -10.09
N ASN A 23 -8.41 -39.24 -9.38
CA ASN A 23 -9.82 -39.38 -9.07
C ASN A 23 -10.26 -38.32 -8.04
N ALA A 24 -11.57 -38.17 -7.82
CA ALA A 24 -12.12 -37.12 -6.96
C ALA A 24 -11.51 -37.11 -5.54
N ASN A 25 -11.29 -38.29 -4.95
CA ASN A 25 -10.73 -38.42 -3.60
C ASN A 25 -9.23 -38.07 -3.59
N GLU A 26 -8.49 -38.46 -4.63
CA GLU A 26 -7.07 -38.13 -4.78
C GLU A 26 -6.85 -36.64 -5.02
N ALA A 27 -7.71 -36.00 -5.81
CA ALA A 27 -7.68 -34.56 -6.02
C ALA A 27 -8.03 -33.78 -4.74
N GLU A 28 -8.97 -34.28 -3.94
CA GLU A 28 -9.30 -33.72 -2.63
C GLU A 28 -8.13 -33.86 -1.65
N ALA A 29 -7.48 -35.02 -1.58
CA ALA A 29 -6.30 -35.22 -0.76
C ALA A 29 -5.11 -34.35 -1.22
N ALA A 30 -4.87 -34.27 -2.53
CA ALA A 30 -3.80 -33.44 -3.11
C ALA A 30 -4.02 -31.94 -2.87
N THR A 31 -5.26 -31.50 -2.70
CA THR A 31 -5.63 -30.11 -2.41
C THR A 31 -5.97 -29.86 -0.93
N ALA A 32 -5.88 -30.87 -0.07
CA ALA A 32 -6.24 -30.76 1.34
C ALA A 32 -5.44 -29.65 2.06
N TRP A 33 -4.18 -29.46 1.68
CA TRP A 33 -3.34 -28.37 2.22
C TRP A 33 -3.85 -26.97 1.87
N VAL A 34 -4.54 -26.79 0.73
CA VAL A 34 -5.18 -25.52 0.33
C VAL A 34 -6.36 -25.20 1.24
N ARG A 35 -7.04 -26.24 1.73
CA ARG A 35 -8.20 -26.11 2.64
C ARG A 35 -7.78 -25.96 4.10
N ASN A 36 -6.55 -26.33 4.45
CA ASN A 36 -6.02 -26.08 5.78
C ASN A 36 -5.89 -24.58 5.99
N HIS A 37 -6.70 -24.05 6.91
CA HIS A 37 -6.64 -22.66 7.30
C HIS A 37 -5.38 -22.43 8.15
N VAL A 38 -4.28 -22.09 7.50
CA VAL A 38 -3.04 -21.68 8.17
C VAL A 38 -3.02 -20.15 8.22
N ASP A 39 -3.55 -19.57 9.30
CA ASP A 39 -3.37 -18.14 9.56
C ASP A 39 -2.11 -17.92 10.38
N ARG A 40 -1.04 -17.46 9.73
CA ARG A 40 0.22 -17.11 10.42
C ARG A 40 0.06 -15.98 11.44
N ARG A 41 -1.06 -15.24 11.43
CA ARG A 41 -1.36 -14.23 12.47
C ARG A 41 -1.75 -14.87 13.80
N SER A 42 -2.30 -16.08 13.80
CA SER A 42 -2.70 -16.80 15.01
C SER A 42 -1.64 -17.79 15.49
N VAL A 43 -0.51 -17.91 14.78
CA VAL A 43 0.60 -18.78 15.14
C VAL A 43 1.66 -17.95 15.85
N ASP A 44 2.07 -18.38 17.04
CA ASP A 44 3.23 -17.79 17.73
C ASP A 44 4.50 -18.09 16.92
N LEU A 45 5.04 -17.05 16.29
CA LEU A 45 6.25 -17.14 15.45
C LEU A 45 7.55 -17.14 16.27
N GLY A 46 7.46 -17.08 17.61
CA GLY A 46 8.60 -17.08 18.53
C GLY A 46 9.30 -15.72 18.62
N GLU A 47 9.80 -15.20 17.50
CA GLU A 47 10.42 -13.87 17.44
C GLU A 47 9.49 -12.88 16.74
N ARG A 48 9.08 -11.83 17.47
CA ARG A 48 8.37 -10.69 16.91
C ARG A 48 9.33 -9.93 15.99
N MET A 49 8.89 -9.59 14.79
CA MET A 49 9.70 -8.79 13.87
C MET A 49 9.91 -7.38 14.45
N ASP A 50 11.05 -6.75 14.15
CA ASP A 50 11.45 -5.43 14.63
C ASP A 50 10.57 -4.29 14.09
N ASP A 51 9.96 -3.51 14.99
CA ASP A 51 8.96 -2.48 14.66
C ASP A 51 9.64 -1.18 14.31
N ILE A 52 9.75 -0.94 13.00
CA ILE A 52 10.40 0.23 12.43
C ILE A 52 9.82 1.55 12.98
N ARG A 53 8.60 1.55 13.53
CA ARG A 53 8.00 2.73 14.16
C ARG A 53 8.70 3.10 15.48
N GLU A 54 9.23 2.15 16.22
CA GLU A 54 9.95 2.41 17.47
C GLU A 54 11.19 3.27 17.20
N HIS A 55 12.03 2.85 16.25
CA HIS A 55 13.17 3.62 15.75
C HIS A 55 12.76 4.98 15.17
N MET A 56 11.62 5.04 14.48
CA MET A 56 11.11 6.28 13.91
C MET A 56 10.72 7.30 15.00
N TRP A 57 10.16 6.86 16.13
CA TRP A 57 9.83 7.74 17.25
C TRP A 57 11.07 8.26 17.96
N GLU A 58 12.12 7.47 18.05
CA GLU A 58 13.42 7.91 18.58
C GLU A 58 14.01 9.03 17.71
N LEU A 59 14.04 8.84 16.39
CA LEU A 59 14.49 9.88 15.45
C LEU A 59 13.67 11.17 15.53
N GLU A 60 12.36 11.06 15.70
CA GLU A 60 11.50 12.23 15.88
C GLU A 60 11.81 12.97 17.19
N LYS A 61 12.01 12.22 18.28
CA LYS A 61 12.38 12.78 19.60
C LYS A 61 13.73 13.49 19.57
N GLU A 62 14.68 12.97 18.79
CA GLU A 62 15.98 13.60 18.53
C GLU A 62 15.88 14.81 17.59
N GLY A 63 14.71 15.03 16.98
CA GLY A 63 14.45 16.15 16.08
C GLY A 63 14.98 15.95 14.66
N GLU A 64 15.34 14.72 14.27
CA GLU A 64 15.87 14.39 12.94
C GLU A 64 14.78 14.40 11.86
N ILE A 65 13.59 13.92 12.21
CA ILE A 65 12.45 13.77 11.29
C ILE A 65 11.17 14.33 11.91
N ILE A 66 10.15 14.49 11.07
CA ILE A 66 8.75 14.69 11.48
C ILE A 66 7.98 13.44 11.07
N VAL A 67 7.22 12.86 12.00
CA VAL A 67 6.33 11.74 11.71
C VAL A 67 4.96 12.29 11.33
N HIS A 68 4.52 11.99 10.12
CA HIS A 68 3.12 12.18 9.74
C HIS A 68 2.30 11.06 10.40
N ARG A 69 1.73 11.39 11.56
CA ARG A 69 0.98 10.47 12.43
C ARG A 69 -0.45 10.27 11.96
N ILE A 70 -0.99 9.10 12.23
CA ILE A 70 -2.42 8.83 12.07
C ILE A 70 -3.13 9.33 13.34
N SER A 71 -3.81 10.47 13.26
CA SER A 71 -4.70 10.96 14.33
C SER A 71 -6.04 10.21 14.38
N ASP A 72 -6.82 10.46 15.44
CA ASP A 72 -8.17 9.90 15.59
C ASP A 72 -9.17 10.45 14.56
N ASP A 73 -8.93 11.66 14.03
CA ASP A 73 -9.77 12.26 12.97
C ASP A 73 -9.76 11.45 11.67
N HIS A 74 -8.67 10.69 11.44
CA HIS A 74 -8.56 9.75 10.33
C HIS A 74 -9.41 8.48 10.54
N LYS A 75 -10.06 8.31 11.68
CA LYS A 75 -10.89 7.16 12.06
C LYS A 75 -10.19 5.82 11.78
N PRO A 76 -8.99 5.58 12.32
CA PRO A 76 -8.21 4.41 11.95
C PRO A 76 -8.83 3.11 12.48
N ILE A 77 -8.70 2.05 11.69
CA ILE A 77 -9.01 0.68 12.10
C ILE A 77 -7.69 -0.06 12.32
N GLU A 78 -7.57 -0.71 13.48
CA GLU A 78 -6.42 -1.57 13.79
C GLU A 78 -6.57 -2.95 13.15
N VAL A 79 -5.48 -3.46 12.59
CA VAL A 79 -5.39 -4.82 12.05
C VAL A 79 -4.13 -5.53 12.50
N ASP A 80 -4.25 -6.82 12.79
CA ASP A 80 -3.11 -7.67 13.09
C ASP A 80 -2.32 -7.99 11.81
N THR A 81 -1.02 -7.73 11.88
CA THR A 81 -0.11 -8.05 10.79
C THR A 81 0.47 -9.45 10.98
N LEU A 82 1.02 -10.00 9.89
CA LEU A 82 1.78 -11.27 9.93
C LEU A 82 3.08 -11.16 10.74
N PHE A 83 3.43 -9.97 11.22
CA PHE A 83 4.69 -9.68 11.92
C PHE A 83 4.52 -9.59 13.44
N GLY A 84 3.31 -9.85 13.95
CA GLY A 84 3.04 -9.85 15.39
C GLY A 84 2.79 -8.47 16.00
N TRP A 85 2.66 -7.43 15.18
CA TRP A 85 2.19 -6.11 15.64
C TRP A 85 0.88 -5.71 14.98
N LYS A 86 0.23 -4.71 15.58
CA LYS A 86 -0.92 -4.03 15.01
C LYS A 86 -0.50 -2.90 14.07
N LYS A 87 -1.19 -2.79 12.95
CA LYS A 87 -1.10 -1.67 12.01
C LYS A 87 -2.39 -0.86 12.08
N ARG A 88 -2.26 0.47 12.06
CA ARG A 88 -3.40 1.40 11.97
C ARG A 88 -3.63 1.75 10.50
N VAL A 89 -4.86 1.55 10.02
CA VAL A 89 -5.28 1.90 8.66
C VAL A 89 -6.26 3.05 8.74
N PRO A 90 -5.91 4.28 8.29
CA PRO A 90 -6.82 5.41 8.31
C PRO A 90 -7.99 5.15 7.36
N THR A 91 -9.20 5.53 7.76
CA THR A 91 -10.40 5.33 6.93
C THR A 91 -11.03 6.64 6.45
N ASN A 92 -10.64 7.78 7.04
CA ASN A 92 -11.11 9.11 6.71
C ASN A 92 -9.94 10.10 6.53
N GLN A 93 -10.24 11.25 5.93
CA GLN A 93 -9.27 12.33 5.64
C GLN A 93 -8.05 11.79 4.87
N LEU A 94 -8.25 11.35 3.64
CA LEU A 94 -7.24 10.61 2.88
C LEU A 94 -6.66 11.45 1.74
N TRP A 95 -5.34 11.46 1.58
CA TRP A 95 -4.65 12.05 0.43
C TRP A 95 -4.38 10.95 -0.61
N HIS A 96 -4.98 11.03 -1.80
CA HIS A 96 -4.87 9.97 -2.80
C HIS A 96 -3.54 10.00 -3.54
N HIS A 97 -2.54 9.21 -3.11
CA HIS A 97 -1.28 9.07 -3.83
C HIS A 97 -1.51 8.33 -5.16
N LYS A 98 -1.37 9.04 -6.27
CA LYS A 98 -1.70 8.55 -7.62
C LYS A 98 -0.66 7.60 -8.19
N SER A 99 -1.16 6.62 -8.93
CA SER A 99 -0.36 5.70 -9.73
C SER A 99 -0.26 6.16 -11.18
N CYS A 100 0.94 6.25 -11.76
CA CYS A 100 1.08 6.48 -13.20
C CYS A 100 0.38 5.37 -14.02
N GLY A 101 0.54 4.11 -13.61
CA GLY A 101 -0.03 2.97 -14.32
C GLY A 101 -1.53 2.85 -14.13
N GLN A 102 -2.03 2.84 -12.89
CA GLN A 102 -3.46 2.64 -12.65
C GLN A 102 -4.27 3.90 -12.94
N CYS A 103 -3.82 5.09 -12.55
CA CYS A 103 -4.59 6.30 -12.82
C CYS A 103 -4.50 6.73 -14.28
N GLY A 104 -3.38 6.44 -14.96
CA GLY A 104 -3.21 6.76 -16.38
C GLY A 104 -3.84 5.74 -17.34
N ASN A 105 -3.74 4.43 -17.04
CA ASN A 105 -4.14 3.38 -17.99
C ASN A 105 -5.31 2.50 -17.52
N ILE A 106 -5.63 2.50 -16.22
CA ILE A 106 -6.66 1.62 -15.64
C ILE A 106 -7.60 2.42 -14.73
N PRO A 107 -8.29 3.44 -15.27
CA PRO A 107 -9.04 4.42 -14.47
C PRO A 107 -10.18 3.79 -13.64
N GLY A 108 -10.64 2.60 -14.00
CA GLY A 108 -11.64 1.86 -13.22
C GLY A 108 -11.22 1.60 -11.77
N TYR A 109 -9.92 1.40 -11.49
CA TYR A 109 -9.41 1.19 -10.14
C TYR A 109 -9.62 2.42 -9.23
N PRO A 110 -9.03 3.60 -9.53
CA PRO A 110 -9.22 4.78 -8.70
C PRO A 110 -10.67 5.26 -8.70
N THR A 111 -11.40 5.12 -9.82
CA THR A 111 -12.81 5.52 -9.89
C THR A 111 -13.69 4.68 -8.95
N SER A 112 -13.47 3.36 -8.88
CA SER A 112 -14.22 2.49 -7.98
C SER A 112 -13.93 2.80 -6.51
N LEU A 113 -12.66 3.08 -6.19
CA LEU A 113 -12.27 3.49 -4.83
C LEU A 113 -12.98 4.79 -4.41
N MET A 114 -12.95 5.81 -5.26
CA MET A 114 -13.63 7.08 -5.00
C MET A 114 -15.15 6.91 -4.93
N TRP A 115 -15.72 6.01 -5.73
CA TRP A 115 -17.15 5.71 -5.65
C TRP A 115 -17.53 5.16 -4.27
N PHE A 116 -16.75 4.22 -3.71
CA PHE A 116 -16.98 3.74 -2.34
C PHE A 116 -16.86 4.87 -1.33
N MET A 117 -15.81 5.70 -1.42
CA MET A 117 -15.60 6.81 -0.51
C MET A 117 -16.74 7.82 -0.54
N ASN A 118 -17.22 8.18 -1.73
CA ASN A 118 -18.38 9.05 -1.92
C ASN A 118 -19.66 8.43 -1.35
N LYS A 119 -19.88 7.12 -1.52
CA LYS A 119 -21.03 6.41 -0.93
C LYS A 119 -21.01 6.43 0.59
N PHE A 120 -19.83 6.41 1.20
CA PHE A 120 -19.66 6.37 2.65
C PHE A 120 -19.47 7.73 3.31
N GLY A 121 -19.43 8.82 2.54
CA GLY A 121 -19.13 10.16 3.03
C GLY A 121 -17.73 10.26 3.62
N ILE A 122 -16.75 9.64 2.97
CA ILE A 122 -15.34 9.67 3.39
C ILE A 122 -14.69 10.93 2.83
N ASP A 123 -14.06 11.70 3.72
CA ASP A 123 -13.29 12.88 3.36
C ASP A 123 -11.97 12.46 2.70
N TYR A 124 -11.69 12.98 1.52
CA TYR A 124 -10.43 12.76 0.83
C TYR A 124 -10.02 13.96 -0.02
N LEU A 125 -8.72 14.10 -0.23
CA LEU A 125 -8.13 15.01 -1.20
C LEU A 125 -7.69 14.24 -2.45
N ASP A 126 -8.31 14.56 -3.57
CA ASP A 126 -7.86 14.18 -4.90
C ASP A 126 -7.01 15.30 -5.51
N GLU A 127 -5.71 15.30 -5.19
CA GLU A 127 -4.79 16.29 -5.71
C GLU A 127 -4.37 15.96 -7.14
N THR A 128 -4.61 16.91 -8.07
CA THR A 128 -4.32 16.76 -9.50
C THR A 128 -2.84 16.87 -9.84
N ASP A 129 -2.09 17.62 -9.03
CA ASP A 129 -0.71 18.03 -9.34
C ASP A 129 0.33 17.09 -8.71
N GLN A 130 0.10 15.79 -8.89
CA GLN A 130 0.99 14.75 -8.39
C GLN A 130 2.02 14.30 -9.43
N THR A 131 3.13 13.80 -8.93
CA THR A 131 4.25 13.34 -9.74
C THR A 131 4.59 11.88 -9.46
N SER A 132 5.29 11.25 -10.40
CA SER A 132 5.60 9.82 -10.34
C SER A 132 6.31 9.40 -9.04
N CYS A 133 6.03 8.18 -8.60
CA CYS A 133 6.75 7.48 -7.54
C CYS A 133 8.09 6.89 -7.98
N THR A 134 8.36 6.87 -9.29
CA THR A 134 9.53 6.24 -9.94
C THR A 134 9.76 4.75 -9.63
N ALA A 135 8.78 4.09 -9.02
CA ALA A 135 8.91 2.73 -8.51
C ALA A 135 9.03 1.63 -9.60
N TRP A 136 8.62 1.90 -10.84
CA TRP A 136 8.90 0.98 -11.95
C TRP A 136 10.40 0.80 -12.21
N ASN A 137 11.19 1.85 -12.02
CA ASN A 137 12.65 1.74 -12.14
C ASN A 137 13.23 0.89 -11.00
N TYR A 138 12.64 1.00 -9.80
CA TYR A 138 13.02 0.19 -8.64
C TYR A 138 12.79 -1.32 -8.91
N HIS A 139 11.58 -1.71 -9.31
CA HIS A 139 11.24 -3.13 -9.50
C HIS A 139 11.73 -3.72 -10.83
N GLY A 140 11.71 -2.94 -11.91
CA GLY A 140 11.87 -3.47 -13.27
C GLY A 140 13.27 -3.36 -13.86
N SER A 141 14.13 -2.50 -13.31
CA SER A 141 15.42 -2.20 -13.95
C SER A 141 16.64 -2.31 -13.05
N GLY A 142 16.49 -2.25 -11.72
CA GLY A 142 17.63 -2.19 -10.80
C GLY A 142 18.50 -0.94 -10.95
N ILE A 143 18.11 0.02 -11.80
CA ILE A 143 18.88 1.23 -12.16
C ILE A 143 18.48 2.44 -11.29
N GLY A 144 17.43 2.33 -10.47
CA GLY A 144 17.04 3.40 -9.55
C GLY A 144 18.04 3.54 -8.40
N ASN A 145 18.82 4.64 -8.34
CA ASN A 145 19.66 4.90 -7.17
C ASN A 145 18.79 5.24 -5.95
N VAL A 146 19.17 4.70 -4.79
CA VAL A 146 18.41 4.79 -3.53
C VAL A 146 18.17 6.24 -3.11
N GLU A 147 19.14 7.13 -3.31
CA GLU A 147 19.01 8.56 -2.98
C GLU A 147 17.88 9.25 -3.76
N SER A 148 17.71 8.96 -5.06
CA SER A 148 16.62 9.55 -5.84
C SER A 148 15.27 8.95 -5.45
N LEU A 149 15.21 7.64 -5.20
CA LEU A 149 13.98 6.98 -4.74
C LEU A 149 13.54 7.56 -3.39
N ALA A 150 14.48 7.77 -2.47
CA ALA A 150 14.25 8.41 -1.19
C ALA A 150 13.81 9.87 -1.32
N ALA A 151 14.44 10.65 -2.20
CA ALA A 151 14.03 12.03 -2.47
C ALA A 151 12.60 12.12 -3.03
N VAL A 152 12.25 11.23 -3.97
CA VAL A 152 10.90 11.16 -4.55
C VAL A 152 9.86 10.71 -3.53
N PHE A 153 10.17 9.69 -2.72
CA PHE A 153 9.35 9.27 -1.59
C PHE A 153 9.04 10.46 -0.68
N LEU A 154 10.08 11.11 -0.14
CA LEU A 154 9.93 12.19 0.82
C LEU A 154 9.23 13.42 0.22
N ARG A 155 9.48 13.75 -1.05
CA ARG A 155 8.76 14.84 -1.75
C ARG A 155 7.25 14.57 -1.78
N ASN A 156 6.84 13.34 -2.11
CA ASN A 156 5.42 12.99 -2.20
C ASN A 156 4.76 12.99 -0.82
N PHE A 157 5.43 12.44 0.20
CA PHE A 157 4.89 12.42 1.57
C PHE A 157 4.92 13.79 2.26
N HIS A 158 5.89 14.65 1.91
CA HIS A 158 5.85 16.07 2.25
C HIS A 158 4.59 16.72 1.66
N GLN A 159 4.32 16.53 0.36
CA GLN A 159 3.14 17.11 -0.28
C GLN A 159 1.85 16.66 0.41
N ALA A 160 1.70 15.36 0.66
CA ALA A 160 0.55 14.83 1.42
C ALA A 160 0.39 15.54 2.77
N TYR A 161 1.48 15.70 3.52
CA TYR A 161 1.46 16.33 4.84
C TYR A 161 1.06 17.81 4.82
N VAL A 162 1.52 18.60 3.84
CA VAL A 162 1.23 20.04 3.80
C VAL A 162 -0.04 20.39 3.01
N SER A 163 -0.58 19.45 2.22
CA SER A 163 -1.70 19.70 1.30
C SER A 163 -2.93 20.30 1.99
N GLY A 164 -3.24 19.87 3.22
CA GLY A 164 -4.37 20.38 4.01
C GLY A 164 -4.38 21.89 4.20
N LYS A 165 -3.21 22.55 4.24
CA LYS A 165 -3.10 24.00 4.42
C LYS A 165 -3.79 24.81 3.33
N GLN A 166 -3.75 24.33 2.09
CA GLN A 166 -4.41 25.01 0.97
C GLN A 166 -5.94 24.96 1.08
N HIS A 167 -6.46 24.06 1.92
CA HIS A 167 -7.88 23.87 2.19
C HIS A 167 -8.30 24.42 3.56
N GLY A 168 -7.44 25.18 4.23
CA GLY A 168 -7.73 25.76 5.55
C GLY A 168 -7.59 24.79 6.73
N PHE A 169 -6.94 23.64 6.51
CA PHE A 169 -6.64 22.67 7.57
C PHE A 169 -5.18 22.77 8.03
N GLU A 170 -4.89 22.13 9.16
CA GLU A 170 -3.54 21.99 9.67
C GLU A 170 -2.70 21.00 8.84
N ASN A 171 -1.38 21.04 9.04
CA ASN A 171 -0.49 20.01 8.50
C ASN A 171 -0.90 18.62 9.02
N GLY A 172 -0.82 17.61 8.15
CA GLY A 172 -1.17 16.23 8.46
C GLY A 172 -2.68 15.97 8.52
N HIS A 173 -3.51 16.90 8.05
CA HIS A 173 -4.96 16.68 7.97
C HIS A 173 -5.33 15.52 7.03
N PHE A 174 -4.68 15.41 5.87
CA PHE A 174 -4.92 14.31 4.94
C PHE A 174 -3.82 13.26 5.00
N TYR A 175 -4.17 12.01 5.32
CA TYR A 175 -3.23 10.90 5.38
C TYR A 175 -3.02 10.21 4.02
N PRO A 176 -1.79 9.95 3.58
CA PRO A 176 -1.52 9.34 2.28
C PRO A 176 -2.09 7.93 2.12
N LEU A 177 -2.88 7.72 1.07
CA LEU A 177 -3.36 6.42 0.61
C LEU A 177 -2.76 6.07 -0.75
N VAL A 178 -1.91 5.04 -0.77
CA VAL A 178 -1.14 4.62 -1.95
C VAL A 178 -1.99 3.76 -2.88
N HIS A 179 -2.09 4.19 -4.14
CA HIS A 179 -2.85 3.44 -5.16
C HIS A 179 -2.06 2.28 -5.75
N CYS A 180 -0.77 2.43 -6.00
CA CYS A 180 -0.02 1.42 -6.74
C CYS A 180 0.69 0.42 -5.83
N GLY A 181 0.56 -0.88 -6.10
CA GLY A 181 1.34 -1.92 -5.42
C GLY A 181 2.86 -1.75 -5.60
N THR A 182 3.28 -1.30 -6.79
CA THR A 182 4.69 -0.99 -7.11
C THR A 182 5.22 0.13 -6.22
N SER A 183 4.46 1.23 -6.06
CA SER A 183 4.80 2.33 -5.15
C SER A 183 4.80 1.87 -3.71
N PHE A 184 3.79 1.09 -3.30
CA PHE A 184 3.66 0.57 -1.94
C PHE A 184 4.89 -0.24 -1.51
N GLY A 185 5.35 -1.18 -2.34
CA GLY A 185 6.56 -1.96 -2.06
C GLY A 185 7.80 -1.07 -1.90
N ASN A 186 8.06 -0.22 -2.92
CA ASN A 186 9.19 0.72 -2.91
C ASN A 186 9.17 1.61 -1.65
N TYR A 187 8.03 2.18 -1.32
CA TYR A 187 7.87 3.10 -0.20
C TYR A 187 8.09 2.45 1.17
N LYS A 188 7.70 1.18 1.35
CA LYS A 188 8.00 0.45 2.58
C LYS A 188 9.50 0.24 2.78
N GLU A 189 10.21 -0.10 1.71
CA GLU A 189 11.66 -0.35 1.76
C GLU A 189 12.46 0.95 1.93
N ILE A 190 12.13 1.98 1.16
CA ILE A 190 12.75 3.30 1.27
C ILE A 190 12.51 3.91 2.66
N ARG A 191 11.32 3.74 3.23
CA ARG A 191 11.05 4.16 4.61
C ARG A 191 11.98 3.46 5.59
N LYS A 192 12.17 2.14 5.44
CA LYS A 192 13.11 1.37 6.28
C LYS A 192 14.53 1.91 6.15
N TYR A 193 15.04 2.09 4.93
CA TYR A 193 16.38 2.64 4.72
C TYR A 193 16.56 4.04 5.28
N LEU A 194 15.54 4.90 5.18
CA LEU A 194 15.58 6.24 5.76
C LEU A 194 15.62 6.21 7.28
N ILE A 195 15.06 5.19 7.93
CA ILE A 195 15.09 5.06 9.39
C ILE A 195 16.45 4.47 9.84
N GLU A 196 16.99 3.51 9.09
CA GLU A 196 18.26 2.84 9.45
C GLU A 196 19.52 3.62 9.04
N SER A 197 19.47 4.46 8.00
CA SER A 197 20.65 5.16 7.45
C SER A 197 20.62 6.67 7.66
N ALA A 198 21.39 7.15 8.64
CA ALA A 198 21.63 8.58 8.85
C ALA A 198 22.30 9.25 7.64
N GLU A 199 23.23 8.55 6.97
CA GLU A 199 23.89 9.05 5.76
C GLU A 199 22.88 9.33 4.65
N LEU A 200 21.94 8.41 4.41
CA LEU A 200 20.88 8.60 3.42
C LEU A 200 19.99 9.79 3.79
N ARG A 201 19.57 9.90 5.05
CA ARG A 201 18.77 11.04 5.53
C ARG A 201 19.48 12.36 5.25
N GLU A 202 20.76 12.47 5.58
CA GLU A 202 21.52 13.71 5.39
C GLU A 202 21.66 14.10 3.92
N LYS A 203 21.94 13.15 3.03
CA LYS A 203 22.01 13.41 1.59
C LYS A 203 20.67 13.88 1.04
N VAL A 204 19.58 13.21 1.40
CA VAL A 204 18.26 13.52 0.85
C VAL A 204 17.68 14.80 1.46
N LYS A 205 17.96 15.11 2.73
CA LYS A 205 17.61 16.38 3.38
C LYS A 205 18.20 17.57 2.64
N LYS A 206 19.46 17.48 2.19
CA LYS A 206 20.10 18.51 1.35
C LYS A 206 19.39 18.69 0.00
N ILE A 207 18.95 17.59 -0.63
CA ILE A 207 18.19 17.64 -1.89
C ILE A 207 16.84 18.33 -1.67
N LEU A 208 16.07 17.90 -0.67
CA LEU A 208 14.75 18.45 -0.37
C LEU A 208 14.80 19.91 0.10
N GLY A 209 15.86 20.30 0.81
CA GLY A 209 16.09 21.70 1.19
C GLY A 209 16.17 22.62 -0.02
N LYS A 210 16.83 22.20 -1.11
CA LYS A 210 16.86 22.95 -2.37
C LYS A 210 15.50 23.03 -3.06
N LEU A 211 14.62 22.07 -2.82
CA LEU A 211 13.28 22.00 -3.40
C LEU A 211 12.21 22.69 -2.54
N GLY A 212 12.57 23.22 -1.36
CA GLY A 212 11.59 23.75 -0.41
C GLY A 212 10.64 22.69 0.14
N ARG A 213 11.10 21.44 0.24
CA ARG A 213 10.31 20.27 0.68
C ARG A 213 10.72 19.76 2.05
N LEU A 214 11.06 20.68 2.93
CA LEU A 214 11.31 20.43 4.35
C LEU A 214 10.27 21.18 5.17
N VAL A 215 9.88 20.61 6.31
CA VAL A 215 9.06 21.28 7.31
C VAL A 215 9.94 21.55 8.51
N ASP A 216 10.11 22.82 8.88
CA ASP A 216 11.00 23.25 9.97
C ASP A 216 12.43 22.68 9.85
N GLY A 217 12.93 22.60 8.60
CA GLY A 217 14.25 22.05 8.28
C GLY A 217 14.34 20.52 8.34
N LYS A 218 13.24 19.80 8.56
CA LYS A 218 13.18 18.34 8.72
C LYS A 218 12.45 17.65 7.57
N ILE A 219 12.77 16.38 7.37
CA ILE A 219 12.07 15.51 6.42
C ILE A 219 10.81 14.92 7.06
N VAL A 220 9.75 14.75 6.28
CA VAL A 220 8.47 14.19 6.75
C VAL A 220 8.35 12.74 6.29
N ILE A 221 8.12 11.83 7.24
CA ILE A 221 7.95 10.39 6.99
C ILE A 221 6.60 9.93 7.57
N PRO A 222 5.76 9.20 6.83
CA PRO A 222 4.51 8.68 7.36
C PRO A 222 4.72 7.57 8.40
N GLU A 223 3.89 7.59 9.45
CA GLU A 223 3.80 6.52 10.46
C GLU A 223 3.51 5.14 9.86
N GLU A 224 2.69 5.11 8.81
CA GLU A 224 2.35 3.92 8.05
C GLU A 224 2.35 4.23 6.56
N VAL A 225 2.93 3.34 5.76
CA VAL A 225 2.65 3.33 4.32
C VAL A 225 1.42 2.46 4.13
N VAL A 226 0.33 3.03 3.63
CA VAL A 226 -0.97 2.35 3.52
C VAL A 226 -1.36 2.24 2.05
N HIS A 227 -1.69 1.04 1.61
CA HIS A 227 -2.21 0.77 0.27
C HIS A 227 -3.74 0.76 0.26
N TYR A 228 -4.37 1.17 -0.84
CA TYR A 228 -5.83 1.16 -0.97
C TYR A 228 -6.46 -0.23 -0.76
N SER A 229 -5.73 -1.32 -1.03
CA SER A 229 -6.24 -2.67 -0.75
C SER A 229 -6.34 -2.95 0.75
N GLU A 230 -5.48 -2.34 1.57
CA GLU A 230 -5.55 -2.42 3.03
C GLU A 230 -6.76 -1.62 3.53
N TRP A 231 -6.99 -0.44 2.96
CA TRP A 231 -8.19 0.35 3.21
C TRP A 231 -9.46 -0.44 2.84
N LEU A 232 -9.50 -1.02 1.64
CA LEU A 232 -10.64 -1.82 1.19
C LEU A 232 -10.86 -3.04 2.09
N HIS A 233 -9.77 -3.67 2.55
CA HIS A 233 -9.84 -4.77 3.50
C HIS A 233 -10.52 -4.34 4.80
N VAL A 234 -10.10 -3.24 5.44
CA VAL A 234 -10.74 -2.80 6.70
C VAL A 234 -12.18 -2.32 6.50
N MET A 235 -12.51 -1.83 5.30
CA MET A 235 -13.87 -1.39 4.95
C MET A 235 -14.80 -2.51 4.51
N ARG A 236 -14.30 -3.75 4.28
CA ARG A 236 -15.05 -4.86 3.68
C ARG A 236 -16.38 -5.17 4.38
N ASN A 237 -16.41 -5.12 5.71
CA ASN A 237 -17.61 -5.43 6.48
C ASN A 237 -18.66 -4.34 6.32
N ARG A 238 -18.23 -3.07 6.29
CA ARG A 238 -19.11 -1.93 6.04
C ARG A 238 -19.64 -1.94 4.60
N ILE A 239 -18.80 -2.33 3.65
CA ILE A 239 -19.23 -2.53 2.25
C ILE A 239 -20.30 -3.62 2.17
N ALA A 240 -20.09 -4.76 2.82
CA ALA A 240 -21.07 -5.83 2.85
C ALA A 240 -22.36 -5.40 3.58
N SER A 241 -22.29 -4.70 4.71
CA SER A 241 -23.49 -4.33 5.47
C SER A 241 -24.31 -3.22 4.83
N ASP A 242 -23.65 -2.19 4.28
CA ASP A 242 -24.32 -0.94 3.92
C ASP A 242 -24.65 -0.86 2.43
N LEU A 243 -23.92 -1.60 1.58
CA LEU A 243 -24.05 -1.51 0.12
C LEU A 243 -24.56 -2.81 -0.53
N GLN A 244 -24.55 -3.95 0.16
CA GLN A 244 -25.06 -5.18 -0.41
C GLN A 244 -26.58 -5.10 -0.54
N THR A 245 -27.05 -5.05 -1.78
CA THR A 245 -28.48 -5.17 -2.10
C THR A 245 -28.80 -6.63 -2.40
N ILE A 246 -29.72 -7.22 -1.64
CA ILE A 246 -30.24 -8.56 -1.90
C ILE A 246 -31.54 -8.40 -2.67
N ASP A 247 -31.60 -8.91 -3.90
CA ASP A 247 -32.83 -8.96 -4.66
C ASP A 247 -33.74 -10.07 -4.11
N MET A 248 -34.78 -9.67 -3.37
CA MET A 248 -35.81 -10.56 -2.84
C MET A 248 -37.09 -10.54 -3.69
N SER A 249 -37.07 -9.99 -4.91
CA SER A 249 -38.28 -9.82 -5.73
C SER A 249 -39.00 -11.15 -6.04
N ASN A 250 -38.30 -12.28 -5.91
CA ASN A 250 -38.80 -13.62 -6.21
C ASN A 250 -39.01 -14.49 -4.96
N ILE A 251 -38.87 -13.94 -3.74
CA ILE A 251 -39.14 -14.66 -2.49
C ILE A 251 -40.56 -14.29 -2.03
N ARG A 252 -41.45 -15.29 -1.93
CA ARG A 252 -42.84 -15.17 -1.44
C ARG A 252 -42.95 -15.42 0.05
#